data_AF-B1VGR1-F1
#
_entry.id   AF-B1VGR1-F1
#
_cell.length_a   1.000
_cell.length_b   1.000
_cell.length_c   1.000
_cell.angle_alpha   90.00
_cell.angle_beta   90.00
_cell.angle_gamma   90.00
#
_symmetry.space_group_name_H-M   'P 1'
#
loop_
_entity.id
_entity.type
_entity.pdbx_description
1 polymer ?
#
loop_
_entity_poly.entity_id
_entity_poly.type
_entity_poly.pdbx_seq_one_letter_code
_entity_poly.pdbx_strand_id
1 'polypeptide(L)'
;MVNDPYTQADLPPHEQPLGVCMSPAWSAKPGTPSLWETAENETWVTRVSRFEKARQLCLECPALAACQAYADDMERQGWAIDGVVAGRVPPEPGRRRCHRCHRYFIPTSSSARSNDLAAREYRRGLCRNCYRIEVDNPKPRSRRAGKRKGR
;
A
#
# COMPACT_ATOMS: atom_id res chain seq x y z
N MET A 1 37.24 17.68 -17.94
CA MET A 1 36.22 16.67 -17.58
C MET A 1 35.17 17.40 -16.76
N VAL A 2 34.08 17.83 -17.40
CA VAL A 2 32.97 18.50 -16.73
C VAL A 2 32.17 17.42 -16.00
N ASN A 3 32.24 17.43 -14.66
CA ASN A 3 31.31 16.70 -13.82
C ASN A 3 30.02 17.52 -13.81
N ASP A 4 29.01 17.02 -14.50
CA ASP A 4 27.67 17.60 -14.47
C ASP A 4 26.95 17.12 -13.18
N PRO A 5 26.60 18.01 -12.24
CA PRO A 5 26.06 17.62 -10.93
C PRO A 5 24.52 17.51 -10.91
N TYR A 6 23.87 17.31 -12.07
CA TYR A 6 22.41 17.13 -12.15
C TYR A 6 21.99 15.81 -11.53
N THR A 7 21.94 15.83 -10.20
CA THR A 7 21.24 14.90 -9.36
C THR A 7 19.76 15.07 -9.67
N GLN A 8 19.06 13.99 -10.02
CA GLN A 8 17.67 13.93 -10.50
C GLN A 8 16.61 14.66 -9.62
N ALA A 9 17.01 15.25 -8.49
CA ALA A 9 16.17 15.97 -7.55
C ALA A 9 15.88 17.43 -7.95
N ASP A 10 16.66 18.04 -8.84
CA ASP A 10 16.55 19.48 -9.17
C ASP A 10 15.88 19.80 -10.52
N LEU A 11 15.26 18.82 -11.18
CA LEU A 11 14.52 19.08 -12.43
C LEU A 11 13.28 19.94 -12.14
N PRO A 12 13.07 21.06 -12.87
CA PRO A 12 11.93 21.92 -12.66
C PRO A 12 10.62 21.15 -12.93
N PRO A 13 9.52 21.47 -12.22
CA PRO A 13 8.30 20.65 -12.19
C PRO A 13 7.63 20.38 -13.55
N HIS A 14 7.99 21.12 -14.60
CA HIS A 14 7.46 20.94 -15.97
C HIS A 14 8.22 19.87 -16.78
N GLU A 15 9.39 19.40 -16.32
CA GLU A 15 10.20 18.36 -16.97
C GLU A 15 10.11 17.01 -16.26
N GLN A 16 9.39 16.92 -15.15
CA GLN A 16 9.12 15.65 -14.46
C GLN A 16 8.23 14.79 -15.36
N PRO A 17 8.60 13.53 -15.67
CA PRO A 17 7.76 12.66 -16.47
C PRO A 17 6.39 12.49 -15.80
N LEU A 18 5.31 12.69 -16.55
CA LEU A 18 3.95 12.58 -16.03
C LEU A 18 3.77 11.22 -15.34
N GLY A 19 3.26 11.25 -14.11
CA GLY A 19 2.99 10.05 -13.35
C GLY A 19 1.89 9.20 -13.99
N VAL A 20 2.03 7.87 -13.95
CA VAL A 20 0.99 6.94 -14.40
C VAL A 20 -0.36 7.22 -13.73
N CYS A 21 -0.35 7.76 -12.50
CA CYS A 21 -1.55 8.16 -11.78
C CYS A 21 -2.36 9.27 -12.45
N MET A 22 -1.73 10.09 -13.28
CA MET A 22 -2.37 11.18 -14.02
C MET A 22 -2.96 10.74 -15.36
N SER A 23 -2.74 9.49 -15.77
CA SER A 23 -3.30 8.97 -17.02
C SER A 23 -4.84 8.90 -16.95
N PRO A 24 -5.57 9.37 -17.98
CA PRO A 24 -7.03 9.23 -18.06
C PRO A 24 -7.53 7.77 -17.96
N ALA A 25 -6.67 6.79 -18.22
CA ALA A 25 -7.01 5.38 -18.06
C ALA A 25 -7.26 4.98 -16.58
N TRP A 26 -6.68 5.72 -15.64
CA TRP A 26 -6.68 5.42 -14.20
C TRP A 26 -7.37 6.48 -13.34
N SER A 27 -7.95 7.51 -13.96
CA SER A 27 -8.72 8.54 -13.27
C SER A 27 -10.03 7.98 -12.69
N ALA A 28 -10.56 8.66 -11.67
CA ALA A 28 -11.87 8.35 -11.12
C ALA A 28 -12.96 8.49 -12.20
N LYS A 29 -13.95 7.59 -12.16
CA LYS A 29 -15.14 7.65 -13.01
C LYS A 29 -16.38 7.87 -12.14
N PRO A 30 -17.49 8.40 -12.69
CA PRO A 30 -18.73 8.49 -11.94
C PRO A 30 -19.10 7.14 -11.30
N GLY A 31 -19.22 7.11 -9.97
CA GLY A 31 -19.53 5.92 -9.19
C GLY A 31 -18.40 4.89 -9.04
N THR A 32 -17.19 5.15 -9.57
CA THR A 32 -16.02 4.25 -9.42
C THR A 32 -14.81 5.05 -8.94
N PRO A 33 -14.22 4.72 -7.78
CA PRO A 33 -13.05 5.43 -7.29
C PRO A 33 -11.86 5.26 -8.24
N SER A 34 -10.92 6.22 -8.18
CA SER A 34 -9.64 6.09 -8.86
C SER A 34 -8.89 4.85 -8.35
N LEU A 35 -7.82 4.45 -9.03
CA LEU A 35 -7.00 3.34 -8.54
C LEU A 35 -6.20 3.70 -7.27
N TRP A 36 -5.99 4.99 -7.04
CA TRP A 36 -4.99 5.51 -6.11
C TRP A 36 -5.58 5.90 -4.77
N GLU A 37 -6.83 6.38 -4.72
CA GLU A 37 -7.41 6.99 -3.51
C GLU A 37 -8.23 6.00 -2.69
N THR A 38 -8.46 6.31 -1.42
CA THR A 38 -9.43 5.58 -0.61
C THR A 38 -10.85 5.98 -1.00
N ALA A 39 -11.74 5.00 -1.13
CA ALA A 39 -13.16 5.24 -1.34
C ALA A 39 -13.94 4.98 -0.05
N GLU A 40 -14.85 5.89 0.30
CA GLU A 40 -15.61 5.88 1.55
C GLU A 40 -16.42 4.59 1.75
N ASN A 41 -17.08 4.10 0.70
CA ASN A 41 -18.00 2.96 0.75
C ASN A 41 -17.38 1.63 0.27
N GLU A 42 -16.05 1.57 0.16
CA GLU A 42 -15.36 0.38 -0.32
C GLU A 42 -14.94 -0.55 0.83
N THR A 43 -15.22 -1.85 0.68
CA THR A 43 -14.74 -2.85 1.63
C THR A 43 -13.21 -2.94 1.60
N TRP A 44 -12.61 -3.25 2.76
CA TRP A 44 -11.16 -3.38 2.86
C TRP A 44 -10.56 -4.39 1.87
N VAL A 45 -11.23 -5.52 1.61
CA VAL A 45 -10.74 -6.55 0.68
C VAL A 45 -10.69 -6.03 -0.76
N THR A 46 -11.72 -5.28 -1.16
CA THR A 46 -11.76 -4.61 -2.47
C THR A 46 -10.66 -3.56 -2.57
N ARG A 47 -10.52 -2.75 -1.51
CA ARG A 47 -9.49 -1.71 -1.41
C ARG A 47 -8.08 -2.27 -1.55
N VAL A 48 -7.73 -3.31 -0.78
CA VAL A 48 -6.40 -3.95 -0.86
C VAL A 48 -6.13 -4.51 -2.25
N SER A 49 -7.12 -5.13 -2.88
CA SER A 49 -6.96 -5.68 -4.23
C SER A 49 -6.70 -4.57 -5.25
N ARG A 50 -7.42 -3.44 -5.14
CA ARG A 50 -7.23 -2.26 -5.98
C ARG A 50 -5.88 -1.59 -5.73
N PHE A 51 -5.50 -1.44 -4.46
CA PHE A 51 -4.23 -0.86 -4.04
C PHE A 51 -3.02 -1.71 -4.41
N GLU A 52 -3.14 -3.03 -4.45
CA GLU A 52 -2.05 -3.88 -4.92
C GLU A 52 -1.78 -3.65 -6.42
N LYS A 53 -2.84 -3.42 -7.21
CA LYS A 53 -2.71 -3.03 -8.62
C LYS A 53 -2.10 -1.64 -8.78
N ALA A 54 -2.55 -0.65 -8.00
CA ALA A 54 -1.92 0.67 -7.99
C ALA A 54 -0.44 0.61 -7.61
N ARG A 55 -0.10 -0.18 -6.59
CA ARG A 55 1.28 -0.36 -6.16
C ARG A 55 2.16 -0.88 -7.29
N GLN A 56 1.70 -1.88 -8.06
CA GLN A 56 2.46 -2.40 -9.20
C GLN A 56 2.74 -1.29 -10.23
N LEU A 57 1.71 -0.53 -10.60
CA LEU A 57 1.86 0.59 -11.54
C LEU A 57 2.75 1.71 -11.01
N CYS A 58 2.74 1.99 -9.71
CA CYS A 58 3.67 2.95 -9.09
C CYS A 58 5.12 2.51 -9.25
N LEU A 59 5.43 1.23 -9.08
CA LEU A 59 6.80 0.73 -9.13
C LEU A 59 7.40 0.77 -10.55
N GLU A 60 6.55 0.79 -11.56
CA GLU A 60 6.92 0.94 -12.97
C GLU A 60 6.83 2.39 -13.47
N CYS A 61 6.40 3.32 -12.60
CA CYS A 61 6.15 4.71 -12.96
C CYS A 61 7.47 5.49 -13.15
N PRO A 62 7.64 6.25 -14.25
CA PRO A 62 8.84 7.07 -14.46
C PRO A 62 8.99 8.18 -13.41
N ALA A 63 7.89 8.60 -12.79
CA ALA A 63 7.88 9.59 -11.71
C ALA A 63 8.17 9.00 -10.30
N LEU A 64 8.56 7.73 -10.19
CA LEU A 64 8.69 7.04 -8.90
C LEU A 64 9.60 7.78 -7.92
N ALA A 65 10.75 8.29 -8.37
CA ALA A 65 11.70 8.99 -7.51
C ALA A 65 11.09 10.26 -6.89
N ALA A 66 10.39 11.06 -7.70
CA ALA A 66 9.69 12.26 -7.23
C ALA A 66 8.57 11.91 -6.24
N CYS A 67 7.79 10.87 -6.54
CA CYS A 67 6.76 10.39 -5.62
C CYS A 67 7.35 9.87 -4.29
N GLN A 68 8.53 9.25 -4.31
CA GLN A 68 9.22 8.81 -3.10
C GLN A 68 9.65 9.99 -2.24
N ALA A 69 10.26 11.02 -2.85
CA ALA A 69 10.65 12.23 -2.14
C ALA A 69 9.46 12.94 -1.49
N TYR A 70 8.33 13.04 -2.21
CA TYR A 70 7.07 13.56 -1.67
C TYR A 70 6.55 12.72 -0.50
N ALA A 71 6.53 11.39 -0.64
CA ALA A 71 6.05 10.50 0.42
C ALA A 71 6.92 10.58 1.69
N ASP A 72 8.23 10.65 1.53
CA ASP A 72 9.17 10.84 2.64
C ASP A 72 8.97 12.19 3.32
N ASP A 73 8.65 13.23 2.56
CA ASP A 73 8.40 14.55 3.13
C ASP A 73 7.11 14.59 3.96
N MET A 74 6.02 14.01 3.44
CA MET A 74 4.78 13.87 4.20
C MET A 74 5.00 13.09 5.50
N GLU A 75 5.76 11.98 5.44
CA GLU A 75 6.07 11.17 6.62
C GLU A 75 6.93 11.93 7.63
N ARG A 76 7.94 12.69 7.18
CA ARG A 76 8.76 13.56 8.06
C ARG A 76 7.91 14.61 8.76
N GLN A 77 6.91 15.16 8.08
CA GLN A 77 5.98 16.12 8.65
C GLN A 77 4.90 15.47 9.53
N GLY A 78 4.83 14.13 9.59
CA GLY A 78 3.83 13.37 10.36
C GLY A 78 2.47 13.22 9.68
N TRP A 79 2.38 13.49 8.38
CA TRP A 79 1.15 13.38 7.59
C TRP A 79 1.04 12.00 6.96
N ALA A 80 -0.12 11.37 7.15
CA ALA A 80 -0.45 10.13 6.46
C ALA A 80 -1.06 10.46 5.10
N ILE A 81 -0.52 9.85 4.04
CA ILE A 81 -1.12 9.92 2.71
C ILE A 81 -2.28 8.93 2.66
N ASP A 82 -3.46 9.44 2.29
CA ASP A 82 -4.60 8.60 1.99
C ASP A 82 -4.48 8.03 0.58
N GLY A 83 -4.36 6.70 0.48
CA GLY A 83 -4.18 6.01 -0.80
C GLY A 83 -2.73 5.68 -1.17
N VAL A 84 -2.53 5.26 -2.42
CA VAL A 84 -1.27 4.70 -2.91
C VAL A 84 -0.39 5.76 -3.57
N VAL A 85 0.78 6.00 -2.99
CA VAL A 85 1.82 6.88 -3.56
C VAL A 85 3.17 6.18 -3.45
N ALA A 86 3.99 6.25 -4.51
CA ALA A 86 5.32 5.62 -4.55
C ALA A 86 5.32 4.11 -4.20
N GLY A 87 4.21 3.41 -4.48
CA GLY A 87 4.03 1.99 -4.12
C GLY A 87 3.80 1.73 -2.62
N ARG A 88 3.67 2.78 -1.80
CA ARG A 88 3.26 2.69 -0.39
C ARG A 88 1.73 2.59 -0.34
N VAL A 89 1.23 1.63 0.44
CA VAL A 89 -0.21 1.40 0.64
C VAL A 89 -0.52 1.79 2.08
N PRO A 90 -1.61 2.52 2.34
CA PRO A 90 -1.95 2.92 3.71
C PRO A 90 -2.23 1.67 4.55
N PRO A 91 -1.84 1.68 5.83
CA PRO A 91 -2.12 0.57 6.73
C PRO A 91 -3.63 0.42 6.94
N GLU A 92 -4.06 -0.78 7.34
CA GLU A 92 -5.48 -1.00 7.62
C GLU A 92 -5.92 -0.24 8.86
N PRO A 93 -6.95 0.64 8.76
CA PRO A 93 -7.43 1.35 9.93
C PRO A 93 -8.03 0.37 10.95
N GLY A 94 -7.58 0.48 12.20
CA GLY A 94 -8.16 -0.25 13.33
C GLY A 94 -7.86 -1.74 13.39
N ARG A 95 -6.99 -2.29 12.53
CA ARG A 95 -6.66 -3.71 12.60
C ARG A 95 -5.73 -3.99 13.77
N ARG A 96 -6.29 -4.58 14.82
CA ARG A 96 -5.55 -4.90 16.04
C ARG A 96 -4.85 -6.25 16.02
N ARG A 97 -4.99 -7.10 14.99
CA ARG A 97 -4.45 -8.48 15.00
C ARG A 97 -3.96 -8.98 13.64
N CYS A 98 -2.93 -9.82 13.67
CA CYS A 98 -2.42 -10.57 12.52
C CYS A 98 -3.45 -11.59 11.99
N HIS A 99 -3.63 -11.66 10.68
CA HIS A 99 -4.58 -12.59 10.03
C HIS A 99 -4.25 -14.06 10.21
N ARG A 100 -2.97 -14.40 10.38
CA ARG A 100 -2.52 -15.79 10.44
C ARG A 100 -2.22 -16.27 11.85
N CYS A 101 -1.47 -15.50 12.63
CA CYS A 101 -1.11 -15.89 14.00
C CYS A 101 -1.97 -15.23 15.09
N HIS A 102 -2.90 -14.35 14.72
CA HIS A 102 -3.82 -13.66 15.64
C HIS A 102 -3.19 -12.81 16.74
N ARG A 103 -1.86 -12.67 16.78
CA ARG A 103 -1.15 -11.76 17.71
C ARG A 103 -1.61 -10.32 17.51
N TYR A 104 -1.64 -9.56 18.60
CA TYR A 104 -2.04 -8.17 18.54
C TYR A 104 -1.00 -7.35 17.76
N PHE A 105 -1.45 -6.38 16.98
CA PHE A 105 -0.55 -5.40 16.37
C PHE A 105 -0.27 -4.26 17.32
N ILE A 106 1.00 -3.90 17.39
CA ILE A 106 1.49 -2.73 18.12
C ILE A 106 1.12 -1.50 17.28
N PRO A 107 0.33 -0.55 17.82
CA PRO A 107 0.04 0.71 17.13
C PRO A 107 1.34 1.42 16.77
N THR A 108 1.41 2.01 15.58
CA THR A 108 2.56 2.78 15.10
C THR A 108 2.91 3.96 15.99
N SER A 109 1.92 4.53 16.70
CA SER A 109 2.10 5.60 17.68
C SER A 109 2.68 5.15 19.03
N SER A 110 2.81 3.84 19.26
CA SER A 110 3.35 3.32 20.52
C SER A 110 4.83 2.96 20.38
N SER A 111 5.64 3.43 21.33
CA SER A 111 7.05 3.04 21.50
C SER A 111 7.23 1.61 22.05
N ALA A 112 6.14 0.85 22.17
CA ALA A 112 6.15 -0.48 22.74
C ALA A 112 7.06 -1.42 21.92
N ARG A 113 8.01 -2.05 22.61
CA ARG A 113 8.85 -3.10 22.01
C ARG A 113 7.98 -4.31 21.69
N SER A 114 8.31 -5.00 20.60
CA SER A 114 7.68 -6.29 20.28
C SER A 114 7.95 -7.28 21.39
N ASN A 115 6.92 -7.67 22.13
CA ASN A 115 6.95 -8.79 23.05
C ASN A 115 6.29 -10.01 22.38
N ASP A 116 6.27 -11.17 23.04
CA ASP A 116 5.72 -12.40 22.45
C ASP A 116 4.23 -12.32 22.10
N LEU A 117 3.50 -11.41 22.72
CA LEU A 117 2.05 -11.22 22.56
C LEU A 117 1.70 -10.21 21.46
N ALA A 118 2.61 -9.29 21.13
CA ALA A 118 2.37 -8.20 20.21
C ALA A 118 3.41 -8.15 19.07
N ALA A 119 2.92 -8.11 17.84
CA ALA A 119 3.73 -8.03 16.63
C ALA A 119 3.60 -6.66 15.97
N ARG A 120 4.54 -6.27 15.12
CA ARG A 120 4.32 -5.17 14.18
C ARG A 120 3.61 -5.70 12.93
N GLU A 121 2.65 -4.94 12.41
CA GLU A 121 2.12 -5.20 11.08
C GLU A 121 3.26 -5.00 10.07
N TYR A 122 3.42 -5.95 9.14
CA TYR A 122 4.40 -5.84 8.06
C TYR A 122 3.71 -5.46 6.76
N ARG A 123 2.83 -6.32 6.23
CA ARG A 123 2.00 -6.07 5.04
C ARG A 123 0.75 -6.96 5.07
N ARG A 124 -0.33 -6.51 4.41
CA ARG A 124 -1.57 -7.30 4.20
C ARG A 124 -2.21 -7.81 5.50
N GLY A 125 -2.08 -7.08 6.61
CA GLY A 125 -2.59 -7.53 7.90
C GLY A 125 -1.86 -8.75 8.47
N LEU A 126 -0.61 -9.00 8.06
CA LEU A 126 0.25 -10.05 8.59
C LEU A 126 1.48 -9.46 9.28
N CYS A 127 1.93 -10.13 10.35
CA CYS A 127 3.26 -9.86 10.91
C CYS A 127 4.35 -10.35 9.94
N ARG A 128 5.58 -9.84 10.10
CA ARG A 128 6.71 -10.17 9.21
C ARG A 128 6.91 -11.68 9.01
N ASN A 129 6.80 -12.47 10.09
CA ASN A 129 6.93 -13.92 10.01
C ASN A 129 5.81 -14.56 9.20
N CYS A 130 4.56 -14.19 9.48
CA CYS A 130 3.42 -14.74 8.75
C CYS A 130 3.37 -14.33 7.28
N TYR A 131 3.85 -13.11 6.97
CA TYR A 131 3.97 -12.64 5.60
C TYR A 131 4.98 -13.47 4.81
N ARG A 132 6.17 -13.75 5.36
CA ARG A 132 7.15 -14.64 4.73
C ARG A 132 6.54 -16.00 4.38
N ILE A 133 5.87 -16.63 5.35
CA ILE A 133 5.22 -17.94 5.11
C ILE A 133 4.10 -17.85 4.05
N GLU A 134 3.39 -16.71 3.94
CA GLU A 134 2.38 -16.53 2.88
C GLU A 134 3.00 -16.39 1.49
N VAL A 135 4.12 -15.67 1.37
CA VAL A 135 4.82 -15.48 0.09
C VAL A 135 5.59 -16.73 -0.33
N ASP A 136 6.27 -17.38 0.61
CA ASP A 136 7.09 -18.57 0.37
C ASP A 136 6.23 -19.83 0.19
N ASN A 137 5.03 -19.86 0.78
CA ASN A 137 4.12 -20.99 0.69
C ASN A 137 2.66 -20.52 0.60
N PRO A 138 2.24 -20.03 -0.59
CA PRO A 138 0.88 -19.57 -0.80
C PRO A 138 -0.07 -20.75 -0.63
N LYS A 139 -0.95 -20.70 0.39
CA LYS A 139 -1.98 -21.73 0.54
C LYS A 139 -2.83 -21.76 -0.75
N PRO A 140 -3.15 -22.94 -1.31
CA PRO A 140 -4.11 -23.03 -2.38
C PRO A 140 -5.42 -22.41 -1.88
N ARG A 141 -5.95 -21.42 -2.62
CA ARG A 141 -7.23 -20.78 -2.31
C ARG A 141 -8.26 -21.90 -2.18
N SER A 142 -8.70 -22.21 -0.95
CA SER A 142 -9.79 -23.14 -0.77
C SER A 142 -11.02 -22.51 -1.41
N ARG A 143 -11.44 -23.09 -2.55
CA ARG A 143 -12.75 -22.80 -3.10
C ARG A 143 -13.74 -23.10 -1.98
N ARG A 144 -14.35 -22.08 -1.38
CA ARG A 144 -15.49 -22.28 -0.49
C ARG A 144 -16.52 -23.05 -1.31
N ALA A 145 -16.65 -24.33 -1.01
CA ALA A 145 -17.67 -25.18 -1.59
C ALA A 145 -19.02 -24.51 -1.32
N GLY A 146 -19.74 -24.22 -2.40
CA GLY A 146 -21.08 -23.64 -2.35
C GLY A 146 -21.94 -24.47 -1.41
N LYS A 147 -22.47 -23.82 -0.38
CA LYS A 147 -23.49 -24.40 0.50
C LYS A 147 -24.78 -24.49 -0.32
N ARG A 148 -24.95 -25.58 -1.08
CA ARG A 148 -26.25 -26.00 -1.61
C ARG A 148 -27.17 -26.22 -0.42
N LYS A 149 -28.08 -25.28 -0.16
CA LYS A 149 -29.26 -25.54 0.67
C LYS A 149 -30.30 -26.20 -0.25
N GLY A 150 -30.47 -27.50 -0.10
CA GLY A 150 -31.70 -28.18 -0.51
C GLY A 150 -32.65 -28.20 0.69
N ARG A 151 -33.88 -27.74 0.49
CA ARG A 151 -35.11 -28.49 0.79
C ARG A 151 -36.29 -27.78 0.16
#